data_AF-A0A7Y2YNK9-F1
#
_entry.id   AF-A0A7Y2YNK9-F1
#
_cell.length_a   1.000
_cell.length_b   1.000
_cell.length_c   1.000
_cell.angle_alpha   90.00
_cell.angle_beta   90.00
_cell.angle_gamma   90.00
#
_symmetry.space_group_name_H-M   'P 1'
#
loop_
_entity.id
_entity.type
_entity.pdbx_description
1 polymer ?
#
loop_
_entity_poly.entity_id
_entity_poly.type
_entity_poly.pdbx_seq_one_letter_code
_entity_poly.pdbx_strand_id
1 'polypeptide(L)' 'YEVTLYKDGEDAHWNDNPLDLEIEKFKIQKNDELMIRMAEGGGFAMSLIKN' A
#
# COMPACT_ATOMS: atom_id res chain seq x y z
N TYR A 1 9.14 5.69 -12.15
CA TYR A 1 8.44 6.53 -11.15
C TYR A 1 8.89 6.11 -9.77
N GLU A 2 9.03 7.06 -8.86
CA GLU A 2 9.19 6.76 -7.44
C GLU A 2 7.81 6.63 -6.78
N VAL A 3 7.65 5.57 -6.01
CA VAL A 3 6.39 5.20 -5.36
C VAL A 3 6.55 5.34 -3.86
N THR A 4 5.53 5.91 -3.21
CA THR A 4 5.28 5.68 -1.78
C THR A 4 3.91 5.03 -1.66
N LEU A 5 3.88 3.79 -1.17
CA LEU A 5 2.67 3.00 -0.97
C LEU A 5 2.34 2.98 0.53
N TYR A 6 1.11 3.36 0.86
CA TYR A 6 0.53 3.27 2.19
C TYR A 6 -0.54 2.18 2.12
N LYS A 7 -0.38 1.07 2.84
CA LYS A 7 -1.28 -0.08 2.74
C LYS A 7 -1.57 -0.67 4.12
N ASP A 8 -2.65 -1.42 4.21
CA ASP A 8 -2.95 -2.26 5.37
C ASP A 8 -1.74 -3.13 5.77
N GLY A 9 -1.34 -3.03 7.04
CA GLY A 9 -0.32 -3.89 7.64
C GLY A 9 -0.80 -5.35 7.77
N GLU A 10 0.11 -6.29 8.00
CA GLU A 10 -0.14 -7.75 7.89
C GLU A 10 -1.39 -8.23 8.66
N ASP A 11 -1.61 -7.69 9.85
CA ASP A 11 -2.70 -8.07 10.76
C ASP A 11 -3.82 -7.01 10.81
N ALA A 12 -3.89 -6.12 9.82
CA ALA A 12 -4.90 -5.08 9.75
C ALA A 12 -6.32 -5.66 9.68
N HIS A 13 -7.22 -5.08 10.49
CA HIS A 13 -8.63 -5.38 10.47
C HIS A 13 -9.40 -4.15 10.98
N TRP A 14 -10.46 -3.73 10.28
CA TRP A 14 -11.16 -2.48 10.62
C TRP A 14 -11.69 -2.42 12.06
N ASN A 15 -12.02 -3.57 12.67
CA ASN A 15 -12.57 -3.63 14.02
C ASN A 15 -11.49 -3.87 15.08
N ASP A 16 -10.63 -4.86 14.84
CA ASP A 16 -9.74 -5.39 15.89
C ASP A 16 -8.35 -4.75 15.87
N ASN A 17 -7.88 -4.30 14.70
CA ASN A 17 -6.57 -3.69 14.52
C ASN A 17 -6.57 -2.64 13.39
N PRO A 18 -7.34 -1.54 13.53
CA PRO A 18 -7.57 -0.58 12.43
C PRO A 18 -6.37 0.31 12.09
N LEU A 19 -5.33 0.32 12.92
CA LEU A 19 -4.18 1.21 12.77
C LEU A 19 -2.92 0.51 12.25
N ASP A 20 -3.01 -0.78 11.94
CA ASP A 20 -1.90 -1.52 11.36
C ASP A 20 -1.67 -1.08 9.92
N LEU A 21 -0.56 -0.38 9.70
CA LEU A 21 -0.23 0.32 8.47
C LEU A 21 1.22 0.05 8.10
N GLU A 22 1.45 -0.32 6.86
CA GLU A 22 2.78 -0.46 6.28
C GLU A 22 3.01 0.62 5.22
N ILE A 23 4.23 1.20 5.22
CA ILE A 23 4.64 2.21 4.25
C ILE A 23 5.86 1.69 3.50
N GLU A 24 5.72 1.49 2.20
CA GLU A 24 6.79 1.02 1.32
C GLU A 24 7.23 2.11 0.35
N LYS A 25 8.53 2.13 0.02
CA LYS A 25 9.11 3.03 -0.98
C LYS A 25 9.93 2.23 -1.98
N PHE A 26 9.57 2.34 -3.26
CA PHE A 26 10.22 1.60 -4.34
C PHE A 26 10.09 2.34 -5.67
N LYS A 27 10.74 1.81 -6.72
CA LYS A 27 10.66 2.33 -8.08
C LYS A 27 9.86 1.36 -8.94
N ILE A 28 9.00 1.92 -9.80
CA ILE A 28 8.29 1.15 -10.83
C ILE A 28 8.50 1.75 -12.22
N GLN A 29 8.32 0.91 -13.22
CA GLN A 29 8.37 1.21 -14.64
C GLN A 29 7.01 0.96 -15.30
N LYS A 30 6.91 1.35 -16.57
CA LYS A 30 5.72 1.08 -17.37
C LYS A 30 5.55 -0.44 -17.53
N ASN A 31 4.33 -0.93 -17.31
CA ASN A 31 3.93 -2.34 -17.37
C ASN A 31 4.33 -3.20 -16.16
N ASP A 32 4.88 -2.61 -15.09
CA ASP A 32 5.00 -3.33 -13.82
C ASP A 32 3.59 -3.60 -13.25
N GLU A 33 3.39 -4.79 -12.70
CA GLU A 33 2.18 -5.16 -11.99
C GLU A 33 2.47 -5.23 -10.49
N LEU A 34 1.53 -4.72 -9.69
CA LEU A 34 1.66 -4.71 -8.24
C LEU A 34 0.44 -5.37 -7.62
N MET A 35 0.66 -6.45 -6.89
CA MET A 35 -0.37 -7.10 -6.10
C MET A 35 -0.37 -6.50 -4.69
N ILE A 36 -1.51 -5.92 -4.29
CA ILE A 36 -1.69 -5.32 -2.97
C ILE A 36 -2.76 -6.12 -2.25
N ARG A 37 -2.40 -6.66 -1.08
CA ARG A 37 -3.37 -7.28 -0.18
C ARG A 37 -4.17 -6.18 0.52
N MET A 38 -5.49 -6.33 0.58
CA MET A 38 -6.39 -5.46 1.33
C MET A 38 -6.99 -6.24 2.48
N ALA A 39 -6.99 -5.64 3.66
CA ALA A 39 -7.71 -6.14 4.82
C ALA A 39 -9.21 -5.89 4.69
N GLU A 40 -10.01 -6.57 5.52
CA GLU A 40 -11.44 -6.35 5.58
C GLU A 40 -11.75 -4.91 6.02
N GLY A 41 -12.51 -4.18 5.19
CA GLY A 41 -12.83 -2.77 5.43
C GLY A 41 -11.64 -1.81 5.32
N GLY A 42 -10.47 -2.29 4.91
CA GLY A 42 -9.24 -1.52 4.76
C GLY A 42 -9.05 -0.95 3.34
N GLY A 43 -7.79 -0.70 2.99
CA GLY A 43 -7.43 -0.25 1.66
C GLY A 43 -5.96 0.16 1.53
N PHE A 44 -5.68 0.95 0.48
CA PHE A 44 -4.35 1.50 0.27
C PHE A 44 -4.43 2.87 -0.41
N ALA A 45 -3.35 3.63 -0.29
CA ALA A 45 -3.11 4.87 -1.03
C ALA A 45 -1.70 4.84 -1.63
N MET A 46 -1.52 5.42 -2.81
CA MET A 46 -0.24 5.40 -3.50
C MET A 46 0.10 6.76 -4.10
N SER A 47 1.28 7.27 -3.78
CA SER A 47 1.88 8.44 -4.42
C SER A 47 2.83 7.99 -5.51
N LEU A 48 2.64 8.46 -6.74
CA LEU A 48 3.45 8.13 -7.91
C LEU A 48 4.09 9.39 -8.48
N ILE A 49 5.40 9.53 -8.34
CA ILE A 49 6.14 10.74 -8.73
C ILE A 49 7.09 10.42 -9.88
N LYS A 50 7.05 11.25 -10.93
CA LYS A 50 8.03 11.20 -12.01
C LYS A 50 9.23 12.05 -11.59
N ASN A 51 10.39 11.42 -11.53
CA ASN A 51 11.68 12.10 -11.40
C ASN A 51 12.33 12.25 -12.77
#